data_AF-A0A1G2G8I4-F1
#
_entry.id   AF-A0A1G2G8I4-F1
#
_cell.length_a   1.000
_cell.length_b   1.000
_cell.length_c   1.000
_cell.angle_alpha   90.00
_cell.angle_beta   90.00
_cell.angle_gamma   90.00
#
_symmetry.space_group_name_H-M   'P 1'
#
loop_
_entity.id
_entity.type
_entity.pdbx_description
1 polymer ?
#
loop_
_entity_poly.entity_id
_entity_poly.type
_entity_poly.pdbx_seq_one_letter_code
_entity_poly.pdbx_strand_id
1 'polypeptide(L)'
;MDADELQKAINTAAQSETVTILLADTAGDKDFLAAQMLKEKIGHKATIVNVSDGLKRRWGFLFGTTDEARKEVTLSLDVEKNPIEELRYEKEGGRLKIYLSPQFPLRANDFVFEETYHPSDMLFALGFFNKEDLKAKLRETPVKNPEAIISIGRGVSEYRNEILSQDALKFWARAMLRSNIDEDLHVFWSFIPKEDFEKTKQSSDILPSMLRVMRRVAAIPDVSVVLWQDPELDTQNVKTIMYCEDRQKLQKISEYAGAPILDQHIIIGPFAHFSEAEIAVRKLLKQALSPIMSA
;
A
#
# COMPACT_ATOMS: atom_id res chain seq x y z
N MET A 1 -10.58 -13.48 15.26
CA MET A 1 -12.03 -13.58 15.04
C MET A 1 -12.41 -14.99 15.42
N ASP A 2 -13.34 -15.14 16.36
CA ASP A 2 -13.86 -16.48 16.69
C ASP A 2 -14.87 -16.94 15.62
N ALA A 3 -15.30 -18.20 15.71
CA ALA A 3 -16.21 -18.79 14.73
C ALA A 3 -17.59 -18.12 14.73
N ASP A 4 -18.03 -17.60 15.87
CA ASP A 4 -19.35 -16.98 16.04
C ASP A 4 -19.39 -15.56 15.43
N GLU A 5 -18.32 -14.78 15.61
CA GLU A 5 -18.10 -13.50 14.93
C GLU A 5 -18.07 -13.67 13.40
N LEU A 6 -17.39 -14.70 12.91
CA LEU A 6 -17.35 -15.02 11.47
C LEU A 6 -18.73 -15.41 10.95
N GLN A 7 -19.49 -16.22 11.71
CA GLN A 7 -20.82 -16.63 11.29
C GLN A 7 -21.79 -15.44 11.28
N LYS A 8 -21.70 -14.56 12.29
CA LYS A 8 -22.46 -13.30 12.34
C LYS A 8 -22.11 -12.40 11.16
N ALA A 9 -20.83 -12.26 10.83
CA ALA A 9 -20.34 -11.53 9.67
C ALA A 9 -20.96 -12.03 8.35
N ILE A 10 -20.93 -13.35 8.14
CA ILE A 10 -21.49 -13.99 6.95
C ILE A 10 -23.01 -13.78 6.88
N ASN A 11 -23.71 -13.88 8.00
CA ASN A 11 -25.15 -13.66 8.05
C ASN A 11 -25.51 -12.19 7.72
N THR A 12 -24.76 -11.22 8.24
CA THR A 12 -24.93 -9.80 7.90
C THR A 12 -24.66 -9.55 6.41
N ALA A 13 -23.61 -10.17 5.85
CA ALA A 13 -23.29 -10.07 4.43
C ALA A 13 -24.42 -10.62 3.54
N ALA A 14 -25.06 -11.71 3.97
CA ALA A 14 -26.19 -12.30 3.23
C ALA A 14 -27.42 -11.39 3.18
N GLN A 15 -27.66 -10.62 4.25
CA GLN A 15 -28.76 -9.66 4.35
C GLN A 15 -28.47 -8.32 3.67
N SER A 16 -27.22 -8.05 3.34
CA SER A 16 -26.79 -6.83 2.65
C SER A 16 -27.18 -6.88 1.16
N GLU A 17 -27.52 -5.72 0.59
CA GLU A 17 -27.73 -5.59 -0.87
C GLU A 17 -26.39 -5.37 -1.57
N THR A 18 -25.48 -4.64 -0.92
CA THR A 18 -24.18 -4.25 -1.43
C THR A 18 -23.09 -4.52 -0.40
N VAL A 19 -22.05 -5.25 -0.80
CA VAL A 19 -20.90 -5.58 0.06
C VAL A 19 -19.62 -5.11 -0.62
N THR A 20 -18.84 -4.31 0.09
CA THR A 20 -17.53 -3.87 -0.38
C THR A 20 -16.43 -4.69 0.29
N ILE A 21 -15.47 -5.18 -0.49
CA ILE A 21 -14.24 -5.78 0.01
C ILE A 21 -13.10 -4.81 -0.30
N LEU A 22 -12.68 -4.06 0.72
CA LEU A 22 -11.67 -3.03 0.65
C LEU A 22 -10.29 -3.63 0.94
N LEU A 23 -9.37 -3.50 -0.01
CA LEU A 23 -7.96 -3.86 0.18
C LEU A 23 -7.15 -2.65 0.66
N ALA A 24 -6.18 -2.89 1.55
CA ALA A 24 -5.17 -1.88 1.87
C ALA A 24 -4.22 -1.63 0.68
N ASP A 25 -3.59 -0.46 0.63
CA ASP A 25 -2.61 -0.12 -0.42
C ASP A 25 -1.39 -1.06 -0.44
N THR A 26 -1.15 -1.73 0.68
CA THR A 26 -0.07 -2.70 0.90
C THR A 26 -0.55 -4.15 0.81
N ALA A 27 -1.78 -4.37 0.34
CA ALA A 27 -2.33 -5.71 0.16
C ALA A 27 -1.45 -6.53 -0.80
N GLY A 28 -1.06 -7.71 -0.35
CA GLY A 28 -0.29 -8.68 -1.13
C GLY A 28 -1.17 -9.77 -1.72
N ASP A 29 -0.53 -10.81 -2.28
CA ASP A 29 -1.24 -11.92 -2.93
C ASP A 29 -2.21 -12.64 -1.98
N LYS A 30 -1.82 -12.85 -0.72
CA LYS A 30 -2.67 -13.49 0.29
C LYS A 30 -3.96 -12.72 0.54
N ASP A 31 -3.86 -11.39 0.70
CA ASP A 31 -5.01 -10.54 0.97
C ASP A 31 -5.95 -10.50 -0.25
N PHE A 32 -5.38 -10.44 -1.46
CA PHE A 32 -6.15 -10.48 -2.70
C PHE A 32 -6.87 -11.82 -2.90
N LEU A 33 -6.19 -12.95 -2.67
CA LEU A 33 -6.82 -14.26 -2.78
C LEU A 33 -7.93 -14.45 -1.75
N ALA A 34 -7.73 -13.98 -0.52
CA ALA A 34 -8.79 -13.95 0.51
C ALA A 34 -9.99 -13.10 0.05
N ALA A 35 -9.75 -11.94 -0.58
CA ALA A 35 -10.79 -11.11 -1.14
C ALA A 35 -11.59 -11.84 -2.24
N GLN A 36 -10.90 -12.57 -3.12
CA GLN A 36 -11.54 -13.35 -4.18
C GLN A 36 -12.40 -14.48 -3.61
N MET A 37 -11.89 -15.21 -2.61
CA MET A 37 -12.68 -16.25 -1.93
C MET A 37 -13.93 -15.69 -1.25
N LEU A 38 -13.80 -14.53 -0.58
CA LEU A 38 -14.95 -13.83 0.00
C LEU A 38 -15.95 -13.39 -1.06
N LYS A 39 -15.46 -12.82 -2.17
CA LYS A 39 -16.30 -12.41 -3.31
C LYS A 39 -17.05 -13.60 -3.88
N GLU A 40 -16.38 -14.72 -4.09
CA GLU A 40 -17.01 -15.95 -4.59
C GLU A 40 -18.10 -16.47 -3.64
N LYS A 41 -17.85 -16.42 -2.33
CA LYS A 41 -18.80 -16.88 -1.32
C LYS A 41 -20.02 -15.98 -1.17
N ILE A 42 -19.84 -14.66 -1.27
CA ILE A 42 -20.92 -13.66 -1.16
C ILE A 42 -21.67 -13.52 -2.49
N GLY A 43 -20.99 -13.70 -3.62
CA GLY A 43 -21.55 -13.62 -4.97
C GLY A 43 -21.57 -12.21 -5.54
N HIS A 44 -22.48 -11.96 -6.48
CA HIS A 44 -22.54 -10.75 -7.31
C HIS A 44 -22.73 -9.43 -6.54
N LYS A 45 -23.15 -9.48 -5.28
CA LYS A 45 -23.30 -8.30 -4.41
C LYS A 45 -21.97 -7.78 -3.88
N ALA A 46 -20.91 -8.60 -3.95
CA ALA A 46 -19.59 -8.26 -3.45
C ALA A 46 -18.72 -7.63 -4.55
N THR A 47 -18.16 -6.46 -4.23
CA THR A 47 -17.20 -5.78 -5.11
C THR A 47 -15.88 -5.58 -4.39
N ILE A 48 -14.78 -5.97 -5.04
CA ILE A 48 -13.43 -5.75 -4.51
C ILE A 48 -12.96 -4.39 -5.01
N VAL A 49 -12.51 -3.53 -4.09
CA VAL A 49 -12.02 -2.19 -4.39
C VAL A 49 -10.58 -2.01 -3.95
N ASN A 50 -9.93 -0.99 -4.50
CA ASN A 50 -8.53 -0.65 -4.22
C ASN A 50 -7.51 -1.76 -4.58
N VAL A 51 -7.76 -2.50 -5.66
CA VAL A 51 -6.80 -3.50 -6.16
C VAL A 51 -5.64 -2.80 -6.88
N SER A 52 -4.41 -3.03 -6.41
CA SER A 52 -3.22 -2.46 -7.06
C SER A 52 -2.98 -3.04 -8.46
N ASP A 53 -2.37 -2.26 -9.36
CA ASP A 53 -2.05 -2.74 -10.72
C ASP A 53 -1.11 -3.95 -10.73
N GLY A 54 -0.26 -4.08 -9.71
CA GLY A 54 0.59 -5.26 -9.53
C GLY A 54 -0.25 -6.52 -9.35
N LEU A 55 -1.26 -6.46 -8.49
CA LEU A 55 -2.19 -7.57 -8.27
C LEU A 55 -3.06 -7.84 -9.51
N LYS A 56 -3.58 -6.79 -10.15
CA LYS A 56 -4.37 -6.93 -11.40
C LYS A 56 -3.57 -7.64 -12.49
N ARG A 57 -2.30 -7.27 -12.70
CA ARG A 57 -1.43 -7.90 -13.71
C ARG A 57 -1.11 -9.36 -13.35
N ARG A 58 -0.83 -9.66 -12.08
CA ARG A 58 -0.49 -11.01 -11.64
C ARG A 58 -1.69 -11.96 -11.65
N TRP A 59 -2.89 -11.50 -11.30
CA TRP A 59 -4.02 -12.39 -11.03
C TRP A 59 -5.22 -12.17 -11.94
N GLY A 60 -5.25 -11.10 -12.73
CA GLY A 60 -6.37 -10.76 -13.59
C GLY A 60 -6.68 -11.82 -14.66
N PHE A 61 -5.70 -12.67 -15.01
CA PHE A 61 -5.93 -13.78 -15.93
C PHE A 61 -6.75 -14.93 -15.31
N LEU A 62 -6.73 -15.11 -13.98
CA LEU A 62 -7.47 -16.17 -13.30
C LEU A 62 -8.88 -15.73 -12.91
N PHE A 63 -9.03 -14.49 -12.43
CA PHE A 63 -10.28 -14.00 -11.87
C PHE A 63 -11.02 -13.01 -12.78
N GLY A 64 -10.50 -12.81 -14.00
CA GLY A 64 -10.91 -11.71 -14.88
C GLY A 64 -10.36 -10.37 -14.40
N THR A 65 -10.50 -9.34 -15.23
CA THR A 65 -10.42 -7.96 -14.74
C THR A 65 -11.55 -7.79 -13.75
N THR A 66 -11.24 -7.67 -12.45
CA THR A 66 -12.24 -7.25 -11.45
C THR A 66 -12.94 -6.03 -12.00
N ASP A 67 -14.25 -6.13 -12.25
CA ASP A 67 -15.08 -4.98 -12.64
C ASP A 67 -14.71 -3.82 -11.72
N GLU A 68 -14.11 -2.78 -12.29
CA GLU A 68 -13.67 -1.65 -11.50
C GLU A 68 -14.93 -1.01 -10.93
N ALA A 69 -15.05 -1.06 -9.61
CA ALA A 69 -16.11 -0.36 -8.91
C ALA A 69 -16.07 1.10 -9.37
N ARG A 70 -17.18 1.56 -9.95
CA ARG A 70 -17.25 2.93 -10.42
C ARG A 70 -17.21 3.86 -9.22
N LYS A 71 -16.22 4.76 -9.23
CA LYS A 71 -16.24 5.91 -8.34
C LYS A 71 -17.28 6.90 -8.84
N GLU A 72 -17.95 7.53 -7.88
CA GLU A 72 -18.82 8.66 -8.08
C GLU A 72 -18.04 9.94 -7.82
N VAL A 73 -18.37 11.00 -8.55
CA VAL A 73 -17.83 12.33 -8.29
C VAL A 73 -18.79 13.04 -7.36
N THR A 74 -18.33 13.36 -6.16
CA THR A 74 -19.08 14.06 -5.12
C THR A 74 -18.64 15.51 -5.07
N LEU A 75 -19.61 16.43 -5.03
CA LEU A 75 -19.40 17.85 -4.78
C LEU A 75 -19.82 18.14 -3.33
N SER A 76 -18.83 18.33 -2.45
CA SER A 76 -19.02 18.49 -1.00
C SER A 76 -18.90 19.97 -0.59
N LEU A 77 -19.72 20.40 0.38
CA LEU A 77 -19.70 21.74 0.99
C LEU A 77 -19.86 21.61 2.52
N ASP A 78 -19.02 22.30 3.29
CA ASP A 78 -19.10 22.35 4.75
C ASP A 78 -20.24 23.28 5.19
N VAL A 79 -21.39 22.68 5.53
CA VAL A 79 -22.61 23.41 5.92
C VAL A 79 -22.56 23.99 7.34
N GLU A 80 -21.61 23.58 8.18
CA GLU A 80 -21.42 24.19 9.49
C GLU A 80 -20.74 25.56 9.34
N LYS A 81 -19.78 25.66 8.42
CA LYS A 81 -19.13 26.93 8.08
C LYS A 81 -19.95 27.78 7.12
N ASN A 82 -20.67 27.14 6.20
CA ASN A 82 -21.45 27.80 5.16
C ASN A 82 -22.90 27.27 5.15
N PRO A 83 -23.77 27.73 6.08
CA PRO A 83 -25.16 27.27 6.14
C PRO A 83 -25.93 27.55 4.85
N ILE A 84 -26.70 26.54 4.41
CA ILE A 84 -27.54 26.58 3.21
C ILE A 84 -29.00 26.47 3.61
N GLU A 85 -29.81 27.45 3.22
CA GLU A 85 -31.24 27.47 3.53
C GLU A 85 -32.05 26.62 2.54
N GLU A 86 -31.68 26.68 1.27
CA GLU A 86 -32.38 25.98 0.20
C GLU A 86 -31.40 25.40 -0.82
N LEU A 87 -31.69 24.18 -1.26
CA LEU A 87 -31.01 23.49 -2.36
C LEU A 87 -32.06 23.09 -3.39
N ARG A 88 -31.85 23.51 -4.64
CA ARG A 88 -32.66 23.08 -5.79
C ARG A 88 -31.76 22.78 -6.98
N TYR A 89 -32.20 21.90 -7.88
CA TYR A 89 -31.45 21.57 -9.08
C TYR A 89 -32.36 21.51 -10.30
N GLU A 90 -31.78 21.84 -11.46
CA GLU A 90 -32.48 21.81 -12.75
C GLU A 90 -31.56 21.18 -13.80
N LYS A 91 -32.16 20.38 -14.70
CA LYS A 91 -31.47 19.84 -15.88
C LYS A 91 -32.03 20.55 -17.11
N GLU A 92 -31.26 21.47 -17.68
CA GLU A 92 -31.69 22.30 -18.80
C GLU A 92 -30.54 22.49 -19.80
N GLY A 93 -30.80 22.31 -21.09
CA GLY A 93 -29.80 22.52 -22.15
C GLY A 93 -28.56 21.62 -22.03
N GLY A 94 -28.72 20.40 -21.51
CA GLY A 94 -27.60 19.47 -21.27
C GLY A 94 -26.70 19.84 -20.10
N ARG A 95 -27.10 20.80 -19.26
CA ARG A 95 -26.35 21.21 -18.06
C ARG A 95 -27.15 20.88 -16.81
N LEU A 96 -26.47 20.39 -15.78
CA LEU A 96 -27.00 20.33 -14.42
C LEU A 96 -26.68 21.66 -13.74
N LYS A 97 -27.72 22.41 -13.37
CA LYS A 97 -27.61 23.63 -12.57
C LYS A 97 -28.00 23.30 -11.14
N ILE A 98 -27.12 23.58 -10.18
CA ILE A 98 -27.39 23.46 -8.75
C ILE A 98 -27.50 24.90 -8.23
N TYR A 99 -28.61 25.23 -7.60
CA TYR A 99 -28.82 26.52 -6.96
C TYR A 99 -28.80 26.30 -5.44
N LEU A 100 -27.99 27.11 -4.77
CA LEU A 100 -27.86 27.12 -3.32
C LEU A 100 -28.25 28.51 -2.83
N SER A 101 -29.04 28.57 -1.76
CA SER A 101 -29.38 29.81 -1.05
C SER A 101 -28.57 29.89 0.25
N PRO A 102 -27.32 30.38 0.21
CA PRO A 102 -26.47 30.41 1.39
C PRO A 102 -26.74 31.64 2.27
N GLN A 103 -26.50 31.52 3.57
CA GLN A 103 -26.55 32.66 4.49
C GLN A 103 -25.36 33.62 4.31
N PHE A 104 -24.24 33.11 3.81
CA PHE A 104 -23.02 33.87 3.53
C PHE A 104 -22.55 33.67 2.08
N PRO A 105 -21.81 34.62 1.48
CA PRO A 105 -21.31 34.45 0.11
C PRO A 105 -20.39 33.24 -0.05
N LEU A 106 -20.77 32.31 -0.94
CA LEU A 106 -19.95 31.15 -1.31
C LEU A 106 -18.91 31.51 -2.39
N ARG A 107 -17.77 30.84 -2.32
CA ARG A 107 -16.66 30.90 -3.28
C ARG A 107 -16.38 29.50 -3.83
N ALA A 108 -15.70 29.43 -4.98
CA ALA A 108 -15.35 28.15 -5.61
C ALA A 108 -14.54 27.24 -4.66
N ASN A 109 -13.67 27.80 -3.83
CA ASN A 109 -12.83 27.05 -2.89
C ASN A 109 -13.58 26.54 -1.64
N ASP A 110 -14.85 26.91 -1.47
CA ASP A 110 -15.70 26.35 -0.41
C ASP A 110 -16.22 24.96 -0.78
N PHE A 111 -16.12 24.60 -2.06
CA PHE A 111 -16.51 23.30 -2.58
C PHE A 111 -15.31 22.37 -2.72
N VAL A 112 -15.51 21.10 -2.39
CA VAL A 112 -14.52 20.03 -2.59
C VAL A 112 -15.09 19.05 -3.59
N PHE A 113 -14.32 18.75 -4.63
CA PHE A 113 -14.60 17.64 -5.54
C PHE A 113 -13.86 16.40 -5.05
N GLU A 114 -14.60 15.33 -4.80
CA GLU A 114 -14.07 14.07 -4.29
C GLU A 114 -14.52 12.91 -5.19
N GLU A 115 -13.66 11.91 -5.35
CA GLU A 115 -14.05 10.65 -5.98
C GLU A 115 -14.24 9.58 -4.90
N THR A 116 -15.47 9.12 -4.72
CA THR A 116 -15.83 8.16 -3.68
C THR A 116 -16.50 6.94 -4.28
N TYR A 117 -16.29 5.76 -3.71
CA TYR A 117 -17.10 4.60 -4.08
C TYR A 117 -18.53 4.76 -3.59
N HIS A 118 -19.46 4.12 -4.29
CA HIS A 118 -20.86 4.09 -3.88
C HIS A 118 -20.98 3.48 -2.46
N PRO A 119 -21.73 4.09 -1.53
CA PRO A 119 -21.83 3.57 -0.16
C PRO A 119 -22.40 2.16 -0.12
N SER A 120 -21.69 1.23 0.52
CA SER A 120 -22.15 -0.15 0.70
C SER A 120 -22.86 -0.36 2.04
N ASP A 121 -23.69 -1.40 2.12
CA ASP A 121 -24.35 -1.78 3.38
C ASP A 121 -23.37 -2.41 4.36
N MET A 122 -22.35 -3.10 3.83
CA MET A 122 -21.32 -3.79 4.60
C MET A 122 -19.94 -3.60 3.96
N LEU A 123 -18.89 -3.64 4.78
CA LEU A 123 -17.50 -3.52 4.34
C LEU A 123 -16.61 -4.56 5.02
N PHE A 124 -15.90 -5.36 4.23
CA PHE A 124 -14.77 -6.18 4.67
C PHE A 124 -13.47 -5.44 4.36
N ALA A 125 -12.68 -5.12 5.38
CA ALA A 125 -11.36 -4.49 5.22
C ALA A 125 -10.27 -5.55 5.37
N LEU A 126 -9.43 -5.73 4.34
CA LEU A 126 -8.36 -6.74 4.30
C LEU A 126 -6.99 -6.08 4.15
N GLY A 127 -5.99 -6.64 4.82
CA GLY A 127 -4.58 -6.20 4.69
C GLY A 127 -4.23 -4.89 5.40
N PHE A 128 -5.15 -4.33 6.21
CA PHE A 128 -4.89 -3.13 7.00
C PHE A 128 -4.10 -3.48 8.27
N PHE A 129 -3.06 -2.70 8.56
CA PHE A 129 -2.18 -2.92 9.72
C PHE A 129 -2.67 -2.25 10.99
N ASN A 130 -3.39 -1.13 10.86
CA ASN A 130 -3.87 -0.32 11.97
C ASN A 130 -5.22 0.32 11.61
N LYS A 131 -5.87 0.93 12.60
CA LYS A 131 -7.19 1.53 12.43
C LYS A 131 -7.11 2.86 11.67
N GLU A 132 -5.98 3.53 11.72
CA GLU A 132 -5.71 4.84 11.12
C GLU A 132 -5.66 4.74 9.59
N ASP A 133 -4.93 3.75 9.05
CA ASP A 133 -4.85 3.43 7.63
C ASP A 133 -6.24 3.08 7.08
N LEU A 134 -7.02 2.30 7.84
CA LEU A 134 -8.40 2.00 7.49
C LEU A 134 -9.28 3.26 7.50
N LYS A 135 -9.20 4.08 8.55
CA LYS A 135 -9.95 5.35 8.65
C LYS A 135 -9.67 6.29 7.49
N ALA A 136 -8.43 6.36 7.02
CA ALA A 136 -8.08 7.16 5.85
C ALA A 136 -8.83 6.68 4.60
N LYS A 137 -8.86 5.36 4.36
CA LYS A 137 -9.55 4.77 3.20
C LYS A 137 -11.07 4.76 3.27
N LEU A 138 -11.64 4.76 4.48
CA LEU A 138 -13.09 4.86 4.67
C LEU A 138 -13.67 6.20 4.19
N ARG A 139 -12.85 7.25 4.03
CA ARG A 139 -13.28 8.51 3.39
C ARG A 139 -13.62 8.33 1.92
N GLU A 140 -12.82 7.55 1.21
CA GLU A 140 -13.02 7.23 -0.20
C GLU A 140 -14.01 6.07 -0.40
N THR A 141 -14.25 5.27 0.64
CA THR A 141 -15.07 4.05 0.62
C THR A 141 -16.13 4.09 1.72
N PRO A 142 -17.16 4.94 1.57
CA PRO A 142 -18.19 5.10 2.58
C PRO A 142 -18.99 3.81 2.82
N VAL A 143 -19.45 3.61 4.05
CA VAL A 143 -20.35 2.53 4.45
C VAL A 143 -21.57 3.13 5.12
N LYS A 144 -22.77 2.62 4.82
CA LYS A 144 -24.02 3.14 5.38
C LYS A 144 -24.12 2.93 6.89
N ASN A 145 -23.56 1.82 7.38
CA ASN A 145 -23.53 1.48 8.79
C ASN A 145 -22.09 1.21 9.27
N PRO A 146 -21.51 2.07 10.12
CA PRO A 146 -20.16 1.85 10.65
C PRO A 146 -19.99 0.54 11.43
N GLU A 147 -21.05 0.00 12.02
CA GLU A 147 -21.03 -1.29 12.73
C GLU A 147 -20.96 -2.50 11.77
N ALA A 148 -21.15 -2.27 10.47
CA ALA A 148 -21.02 -3.28 9.42
C ALA A 148 -19.61 -3.30 8.80
N ILE A 149 -18.61 -2.71 9.48
CA ILE A 149 -17.20 -2.79 9.10
C ILE A 149 -16.56 -3.97 9.80
N ILE A 150 -16.09 -4.93 9.01
CA ILE A 150 -15.34 -6.08 9.49
C ILE A 150 -13.91 -5.95 9.01
N SER A 151 -13.02 -5.62 9.93
CA SER A 151 -11.58 -5.59 9.66
C SER A 151 -11.01 -6.98 9.87
N ILE A 152 -10.73 -7.67 8.78
CA ILE A 152 -9.90 -8.87 8.78
C ILE A 152 -8.46 -8.39 8.53
N GLY A 153 -7.93 -7.72 9.55
CA GLY A 153 -6.53 -7.33 9.57
C GLY A 153 -5.64 -8.57 9.68
N ARG A 154 -4.41 -8.44 9.19
CA ARG A 154 -3.32 -9.29 9.68
C ARG A 154 -3.29 -9.07 11.19
N GLY A 155 -3.52 -10.11 11.98
CA GLY A 155 -3.69 -9.93 13.42
C GLY A 155 -2.55 -9.08 13.96
N VAL A 156 -2.84 -8.12 14.85
CA VAL A 156 -1.79 -7.34 15.53
C VAL A 156 -0.73 -8.26 16.15
N SER A 157 -1.07 -9.52 16.44
CA SER A 157 -0.14 -10.57 16.88
C SER A 157 0.81 -11.12 15.80
N GLU A 158 0.42 -11.17 14.52
CA GLU A 158 1.29 -11.67 13.44
C GLU A 158 2.46 -10.70 13.18
N TYR A 159 2.24 -9.39 13.28
CA TYR A 159 3.31 -8.39 13.11
C TYR A 159 4.00 -7.95 14.39
N ARG A 160 3.34 -7.96 15.56
CA ARG A 160 4.04 -7.71 16.84
C ARG A 160 5.17 -8.71 17.06
N ASN A 161 4.98 -9.96 16.67
CA ASN A 161 5.99 -10.99 16.88
C ASN A 161 7.13 -10.94 15.85
N GLU A 162 6.87 -10.57 14.58
CA GLU A 162 7.92 -10.48 13.56
C GLU A 162 8.71 -9.16 13.60
N ILE A 163 8.08 -8.03 13.92
CA ILE A 163 8.71 -6.70 13.82
C ILE A 163 9.10 -6.10 15.17
N LEU A 164 8.39 -6.45 16.25
CA LEU A 164 8.65 -5.95 17.60
C LEU A 164 9.16 -7.02 18.57
N SER A 165 9.55 -8.19 18.07
CA SER A 165 10.38 -9.06 18.90
C SER A 165 11.66 -8.32 19.27
N GLN A 166 12.20 -8.60 20.46
CA GLN A 166 13.46 -8.00 20.88
C GLN A 166 14.57 -8.26 19.86
N ASP A 167 14.51 -9.39 19.16
CA ASP A 167 15.53 -9.76 18.19
C ASP A 167 15.35 -9.03 16.85
N ALA A 168 14.12 -8.80 16.38
CA ALA A 168 13.84 -7.92 15.24
C ALA A 168 14.26 -6.47 15.53
N LEU A 169 13.99 -5.95 16.73
CA LEU A 169 14.44 -4.62 17.14
C LEU A 169 15.97 -4.52 17.19
N LYS A 170 16.67 -5.54 17.70
CA LYS A 170 18.14 -5.61 17.66
C LYS A 170 18.65 -5.64 16.22
N PHE A 171 17.99 -6.40 15.34
CA PHE A 171 18.35 -6.49 13.92
C PHE A 171 18.23 -5.13 13.24
N TRP A 172 17.14 -4.41 13.49
CA TRP A 172 16.93 -3.06 12.95
C TRP A 172 17.95 -2.06 13.48
N ALA A 173 18.22 -2.08 14.78
CA ALA A 173 19.23 -1.21 15.36
C ALA A 173 20.60 -1.44 14.71
N ARG A 174 20.96 -2.69 14.42
CA ARG A 174 22.20 -3.04 13.70
C ARG A 174 22.17 -2.55 12.25
N ALA A 175 21.08 -2.75 11.52
CA ALA A 175 20.92 -2.27 10.15
C ALA A 175 21.02 -0.73 10.06
N MET A 176 20.40 -0.01 11.01
CA MET A 176 20.49 1.44 11.13
C MET A 176 21.91 1.92 11.45
N LEU A 177 22.62 1.26 12.38
CA LEU A 177 24.00 1.60 12.72
C LEU A 177 24.98 1.40 11.54
N ARG A 178 24.62 0.54 10.58
CA ARG A 178 25.37 0.29 9.35
C ARG A 178 24.78 1.01 8.14
N SER A 179 23.91 1.98 8.38
CA SER A 179 23.31 2.77 7.33
C SER A 179 24.01 4.11 7.14
N ASN A 180 23.98 4.59 5.91
CA ASN A 180 24.38 5.95 5.58
C ASN A 180 23.42 6.53 4.54
N ILE A 181 23.43 7.85 4.43
CA ILE A 181 22.75 8.56 3.36
C ILE A 181 23.84 9.09 2.43
N ASP A 182 23.74 8.72 1.17
CA ASP A 182 24.55 9.27 0.11
C ASP A 182 23.92 10.60 -0.34
N GLU A 183 24.57 11.72 -0.03
CA GLU A 183 24.06 13.05 -0.34
C GLU A 183 24.05 13.35 -1.84
N ASP A 184 25.00 12.81 -2.60
CA ASP A 184 25.12 13.05 -4.05
C ASP A 184 23.99 12.38 -4.82
N LEU A 185 23.64 11.16 -4.44
CA LEU A 185 22.58 10.39 -5.08
C LEU A 185 21.22 10.54 -4.39
N HIS A 186 21.18 11.14 -3.19
CA HIS A 186 20.03 11.12 -2.28
C HIS A 186 19.50 9.70 -2.07
N VAL A 187 20.39 8.77 -1.69
CA VAL A 187 20.06 7.34 -1.51
C VAL A 187 20.42 6.91 -0.09
N PHE A 188 19.49 6.21 0.57
CA PHE A 188 19.78 5.49 1.80
C PHE A 188 20.46 4.15 1.49
N TRP A 189 21.59 3.86 2.12
CA TRP A 189 22.25 2.56 2.05
C TRP A 189 22.27 1.89 3.42
N SER A 190 22.12 0.57 3.46
CA SER A 190 22.41 -0.24 4.64
C SER A 190 23.10 -1.55 4.22
N PHE A 191 24.06 -1.98 5.03
CA PHE A 191 24.89 -3.16 4.77
C PHE A 191 24.72 -4.15 5.92
N ILE A 192 24.18 -5.33 5.62
CA ILE A 192 23.81 -6.32 6.64
C ILE A 192 24.62 -7.61 6.44
N PRO A 193 25.69 -7.81 7.22
CA PRO A 193 26.50 -9.01 7.10
C PRO A 193 25.78 -10.23 7.70
N LYS A 194 26.23 -11.43 7.32
CA LYS A 194 25.58 -12.70 7.69
C LYS A 194 25.45 -12.85 9.22
N GLU A 195 26.43 -12.38 9.98
CA GLU A 195 26.45 -12.51 11.44
C GLU A 195 25.33 -11.70 12.12
N ASP A 196 24.80 -10.65 11.47
CA ASP A 196 23.70 -9.88 12.05
C ASP A 196 22.37 -10.66 11.97
N PHE A 197 22.18 -11.52 10.97
CA PHE A 197 21.06 -12.48 10.93
C PHE A 197 21.23 -13.56 12.00
N GLU A 198 22.42 -14.14 12.11
CA GLU A 198 22.72 -15.20 13.07
C GLU A 198 22.53 -14.73 14.53
N LYS A 199 23.05 -13.55 14.86
CA LYS A 199 22.96 -12.98 16.22
C LYS A 199 21.54 -12.57 16.62
N THR A 200 20.66 -12.35 15.66
CA THR A 200 19.28 -11.92 15.89
C THR A 200 18.28 -13.01 15.52
N LYS A 201 18.76 -14.21 15.13
CA LYS A 201 17.93 -15.34 14.72
C LYS A 201 16.87 -14.95 13.67
N GLN A 202 17.24 -14.06 12.75
CA GLN A 202 16.37 -13.59 11.66
C GLN A 202 16.75 -14.27 10.35
N SER A 203 15.78 -14.38 9.42
CA SER A 203 16.02 -14.74 8.02
C SER A 203 16.01 -13.49 7.12
N SER A 204 16.43 -13.64 5.87
CA SER A 204 16.40 -12.56 4.87
C SER A 204 14.97 -12.12 4.51
N ASP A 205 13.95 -12.91 4.82
CA ASP A 205 12.53 -12.56 4.59
C ASP A 205 12.05 -11.36 5.42
N ILE A 206 12.75 -11.01 6.50
CA ILE A 206 12.41 -9.83 7.32
C ILE A 206 12.68 -8.51 6.59
N LEU A 207 13.54 -8.50 5.57
CA LEU A 207 14.09 -7.28 4.98
C LEU A 207 13.02 -6.34 4.37
N PRO A 208 12.02 -6.82 3.60
CA PRO A 208 10.97 -5.94 3.06
C PRO A 208 10.15 -5.26 4.17
N SER A 209 9.79 -6.04 5.20
CA SER A 209 9.04 -5.54 6.36
C SER A 209 9.85 -4.54 7.19
N MET A 210 11.14 -4.84 7.41
CA MET A 210 12.07 -3.95 8.08
C MET A 210 12.19 -2.61 7.35
N LEU A 211 12.48 -2.64 6.05
CA LEU A 211 12.63 -1.43 5.24
C LEU A 211 11.39 -0.55 5.31
N ARG A 212 10.21 -1.15 5.15
CA ARG A 212 8.93 -0.43 5.20
C ARG A 212 8.77 0.38 6.49
N VAL A 213 9.19 -0.16 7.63
CA VAL A 213 9.06 0.56 8.89
C VAL A 213 10.23 1.51 9.14
N MET A 214 11.45 1.17 8.73
CA MET A 214 12.58 2.12 8.79
C MET A 214 12.21 3.44 8.11
N ARG A 215 11.55 3.41 6.94
CA ARG A 215 11.09 4.66 6.27
C ARG A 215 10.00 5.41 7.01
N ARG A 216 9.14 4.71 7.75
CA ARG A 216 8.08 5.35 8.54
C ARG A 216 8.63 6.05 9.77
N VAL A 217 9.72 5.52 10.34
CA VAL A 217 10.29 6.00 11.60
C VAL A 217 11.43 7.00 11.36
N ALA A 218 12.24 6.79 10.32
CA ALA A 218 13.34 7.65 9.95
C ALA A 218 13.01 8.41 8.65
N ALA A 219 13.41 9.68 8.58
CA ALA A 219 13.29 10.51 7.38
C ALA A 219 14.32 10.09 6.31
N ILE A 220 14.19 8.86 5.81
CA ILE A 220 15.08 8.33 4.79
C ILE A 220 14.67 8.83 3.40
N PRO A 221 15.62 9.02 2.47
CA PRO A 221 15.34 9.38 1.08
C PRO A 221 14.42 8.41 0.33
N ASP A 222 13.81 8.91 -0.75
CA ASP A 222 12.90 8.16 -1.63
C ASP A 222 13.44 6.79 -2.02
N VAL A 223 14.73 6.73 -2.37
CA VAL A 223 15.43 5.53 -2.80
C VAL A 223 16.20 4.93 -1.62
N SER A 224 15.93 3.66 -1.33
CA SER A 224 16.58 2.92 -0.26
C SER A 224 17.17 1.63 -0.80
N VAL A 225 18.41 1.34 -0.45
CA VAL A 225 19.16 0.16 -0.86
C VAL A 225 19.63 -0.57 0.38
N VAL A 226 19.31 -1.85 0.49
CA VAL A 226 19.89 -2.74 1.50
C VAL A 226 20.65 -3.84 0.80
N LEU A 227 21.93 -3.94 1.13
CA LEU A 227 22.77 -5.04 0.73
C LEU A 227 22.85 -6.00 1.91
N TRP A 228 22.71 -7.29 1.65
CA TRP A 228 22.85 -8.29 2.70
C TRP A 228 23.63 -9.51 2.24
N GLN A 229 24.34 -10.14 3.16
CA GLN A 229 24.89 -11.47 2.97
C GLN A 229 23.84 -12.50 3.40
N ASP A 230 23.35 -13.25 2.43
CA ASP A 230 22.37 -14.30 2.62
C ASP A 230 22.97 -15.46 3.43
N PRO A 231 22.43 -15.78 4.63
CA PRO A 231 22.97 -16.85 5.45
C PRO A 231 22.87 -18.23 4.78
N GLU A 232 21.95 -18.40 3.83
CA GLU A 232 21.70 -19.67 3.14
C GLU A 232 22.64 -19.94 1.96
N LEU A 233 23.48 -18.97 1.58
CA LEU A 233 24.39 -19.08 0.45
C LEU A 233 25.86 -19.11 0.92
N ASP A 234 26.62 -20.08 0.41
CA ASP A 234 28.04 -20.26 0.76
C ASP A 234 28.99 -19.41 -0.11
N THR A 235 28.66 -19.22 -1.38
CA THR A 235 29.43 -18.39 -2.32
C THR A 235 28.50 -17.45 -3.08
N GLN A 236 29.01 -16.28 -3.48
CA GLN A 236 28.20 -15.20 -4.04
C GLN A 236 26.94 -14.95 -3.20
N ASN A 237 27.14 -14.70 -1.90
CA ASN A 237 26.04 -14.62 -0.96
C ASN A 237 25.50 -13.20 -0.78
N VAL A 238 26.07 -12.20 -1.46
CA VAL A 238 25.57 -10.83 -1.33
C VAL A 238 24.42 -10.61 -2.30
N LYS A 239 23.29 -10.16 -1.78
CA LYS A 239 22.13 -9.72 -2.55
C LYS A 239 21.80 -8.27 -2.22
N THR A 240 20.99 -7.65 -3.07
CA THR A 240 20.55 -6.27 -2.86
C THR A 240 19.06 -6.16 -3.05
N ILE A 241 18.39 -5.44 -2.15
CA ILE A 241 16.98 -5.08 -2.23
C ILE A 241 16.92 -3.57 -2.33
N MET A 242 16.26 -3.10 -3.39
CA MET A 242 16.06 -1.69 -3.67
C MET A 242 14.60 -1.36 -3.56
N TYR A 243 14.27 -0.31 -2.82
CA TYR A 243 12.92 0.22 -2.70
C TYR A 243 12.91 1.67 -3.18
N CYS A 244 11.83 2.06 -3.86
CA CYS A 244 11.62 3.46 -4.26
C CYS A 244 10.13 3.80 -4.18
N GLU A 245 9.80 4.92 -3.52
CA GLU A 245 8.42 5.43 -3.42
C GLU A 245 7.88 5.89 -4.77
N ASP A 246 8.74 6.49 -5.60
CA ASP A 246 8.38 6.92 -6.94
C ASP A 246 8.34 5.71 -7.89
N ARG A 247 7.13 5.35 -8.31
CA ARG A 247 6.88 4.22 -9.20
C ARG A 247 7.56 4.36 -10.57
N GLN A 248 7.71 5.58 -11.09
CA GLN A 248 8.40 5.79 -12.37
C GLN A 248 9.90 5.57 -12.22
N LYS A 249 10.51 6.09 -11.14
CA LYS A 249 11.91 5.82 -10.82
C LYS A 249 12.15 4.33 -10.61
N LEU A 250 11.28 3.65 -9.84
CA LEU A 250 11.38 2.21 -9.60
C LEU A 250 11.30 1.40 -10.91
N GLN A 251 10.40 1.78 -11.82
CA GLN A 251 10.27 1.13 -13.12
C GLN A 251 11.54 1.27 -13.96
N LYS A 252 12.14 2.48 -14.02
CA LYS A 252 13.44 2.67 -14.68
C LYS A 252 14.53 1.82 -14.04
N ILE A 253 14.62 1.79 -12.71
CA ILE A 253 15.62 0.96 -12.00
C ILE A 253 15.42 -0.52 -12.37
N SER A 254 14.18 -1.01 -12.40
CA SER A 254 13.84 -2.39 -12.79
C SER A 254 14.27 -2.72 -14.22
N GLU A 255 14.03 -1.81 -15.17
CA GLU A 255 14.40 -1.97 -16.58
C GLU A 255 15.92 -2.05 -16.74
N TYR A 256 16.69 -1.14 -16.13
CA TYR A 256 18.15 -1.18 -16.18
C TYR A 256 18.74 -2.38 -15.42
N ALA A 257 18.10 -2.81 -14.35
CA ALA A 257 18.53 -3.95 -13.55
C ALA A 257 18.24 -5.30 -14.22
N GLY A 258 17.30 -5.34 -15.18
CA GLY A 258 16.79 -6.59 -15.74
C GLY A 258 16.07 -7.46 -14.70
N ALA A 259 15.53 -6.85 -13.64
CA ALA A 259 14.95 -7.56 -12.50
C ALA A 259 13.49 -7.12 -12.26
N PRO A 260 12.57 -8.06 -11.97
CA PRO A 260 11.17 -7.74 -11.81
C PRO A 260 10.91 -6.93 -10.52
N ILE A 261 9.89 -6.07 -10.57
CA ILE A 261 9.37 -5.40 -9.37
C ILE A 261 8.49 -6.40 -8.60
N LEU A 262 8.86 -6.65 -7.36
CA LEU A 262 8.13 -7.45 -6.38
C LEU A 262 7.68 -6.51 -5.27
N ASP A 263 6.38 -6.37 -5.00
CA ASP A 263 5.84 -5.57 -3.88
C ASP A 263 6.61 -4.25 -3.57
N GLN A 264 6.73 -3.37 -4.58
CA GLN A 264 7.44 -2.06 -4.53
C GLN A 264 8.96 -2.11 -4.29
N HIS A 265 9.58 -3.28 -4.44
CA HIS A 265 11.03 -3.43 -4.38
C HIS A 265 11.55 -4.28 -5.55
N ILE A 266 12.87 -4.26 -5.73
CA ILE A 266 13.58 -5.06 -6.72
C ILE A 266 14.71 -5.77 -5.98
N ILE A 267 14.92 -7.05 -6.28
CA ILE A 267 16.06 -7.81 -5.76
C ILE A 267 17.04 -8.07 -6.91
N ILE A 268 18.32 -7.77 -6.69
CA ILE A 268 19.41 -8.02 -7.65
C ILE A 268 20.58 -8.73 -6.98
N GLY A 269 21.42 -9.35 -7.81
CA GLY A 269 22.52 -10.23 -7.41
C GLY A 269 22.31 -11.64 -7.95
N PRO A 270 23.07 -12.63 -7.46
CA PRO A 270 24.05 -12.54 -6.37
C PRO A 270 25.37 -11.84 -6.74
N PHE A 271 26.11 -11.40 -5.72
CA PHE A 271 27.47 -10.82 -5.81
C PHE A 271 28.42 -11.49 -4.83
N ALA A 272 29.73 -11.45 -5.10
CA ALA A 272 30.73 -12.06 -4.21
C ALA A 272 30.97 -11.24 -2.93
N HIS A 273 31.00 -9.91 -3.05
CA HIS A 273 31.34 -9.00 -1.95
C HIS A 273 30.46 -7.76 -1.93
N PHE A 274 30.31 -7.12 -0.76
CA PHE A 274 29.54 -5.88 -0.61
C PHE A 274 30.05 -4.75 -1.51
N SER A 275 31.36 -4.63 -1.68
CA SER A 275 31.97 -3.61 -2.53
C SER A 275 31.59 -3.77 -4.00
N GLU A 276 31.57 -5.01 -4.50
CA GLU A 276 31.15 -5.32 -5.86
C GLU A 276 29.68 -4.97 -6.07
N ALA A 277 28.81 -5.43 -5.16
CA ALA A 277 27.39 -5.14 -5.17
C ALA A 277 27.12 -3.63 -5.12
N GLU A 278 27.81 -2.91 -4.23
CA GLU A 278 27.67 -1.46 -4.10
C GLU A 278 28.07 -0.73 -5.38
N ILE A 279 29.21 -1.08 -5.99
CA ILE A 279 29.66 -0.47 -7.24
C ILE A 279 28.64 -0.73 -8.37
N ALA A 280 28.14 -1.96 -8.47
CA ALA A 280 27.14 -2.33 -9.46
C ALA A 280 25.84 -1.54 -9.28
N VAL A 281 25.33 -1.45 -8.04
CA VAL A 281 24.10 -0.72 -7.72
C VAL A 281 24.29 0.78 -7.92
N ARG A 282 25.43 1.36 -7.54
CA ARG A 282 25.73 2.78 -7.78
C ARG A 282 25.71 3.12 -9.27
N LYS A 283 26.32 2.26 -10.10
CA LYS A 283 26.31 2.43 -11.57
C LYS A 283 24.88 2.37 -12.10
N LEU A 284 24.10 1.39 -11.64
CA LEU A 284 22.70 1.22 -11.99
C LEU A 284 21.87 2.46 -11.64
N LEU A 285 21.97 2.94 -10.40
CA LEU A 285 21.22 4.11 -9.93
C LEU A 285 21.61 5.37 -10.69
N LYS A 286 22.89 5.57 -11.00
CA LYS A 286 23.34 6.69 -11.84
C LYS A 286 22.70 6.63 -13.24
N GLN A 287 22.60 5.45 -13.85
CA GLN A 287 21.96 5.30 -15.16
C GLN A 287 20.44 5.51 -15.10
N ALA A 288 19.78 4.97 -14.08
CA ALA A 288 18.33 5.01 -13.94
C ALA A 288 17.79 6.36 -13.46
N LEU A 289 18.55 7.08 -12.63
CA LEU A 289 18.13 8.30 -11.94
C LEU A 289 18.73 9.57 -12.51
N SER A 290 19.66 9.48 -13.48
CA SER A 290 20.15 10.69 -14.17
C SER A 290 18.98 11.45 -14.77
N PRO A 291 18.89 12.79 -14.57
CA PRO A 291 17.90 13.60 -15.24
C PRO A 291 18.08 13.40 -16.74
N ILE A 292 16.98 13.08 -17.44
CA ILE A 292 16.96 13.06 -18.90
C ILE A 292 17.42 14.44 -19.33
N MET A 293 18.62 14.54 -19.92
CA MET A 293 18.97 15.71 -20.71
C MET A 293 17.92 15.77 -21.81
N SER A 294 17.04 16.75 -21.70
CA SER A 294 16.01 17.08 -22.68
C SER A 294 16.64 17.12 -24.07
N ALA A 295 16.21 16.18 -24.91
CA ALA A 295 16.34 16.24 -26.37
C ALA A 295 14.93 16.44 -26.94
#